data_AF-A0A1F5PIP1-F1
#
_entry.id   AF-A0A1F5PIP1-F1
#
_cell.length_a   1.000
_cell.length_b   1.000
_cell.length_c   1.000
_cell.angle_alpha   90.00
_cell.angle_beta   90.00
_cell.angle_gamma   90.00
#
_symmetry.space_group_name_H-M   'P 1'
#
loop_
_entity.id
_entity.type
_entity.pdbx_description
1 polymer ?
#
loop_
_entity_poly.entity_id
_entity_poly.type
_entity_poly.pdbx_seq_one_letter_code
_entity_poly.pdbx_strand_id
1 'polypeptide(L)' 'MNQTADKKIMNSTSEEQALLLVEIAKDLAAVEEEGFGRIVIEVKNHRIVNWWKVSSRTARGFWRKLRGSVDHLTS' A
#
# COMPACT_ATOMS: atom_id res chain seq x y z
N MET A 1 0.20 9.25 -14.95
CA MET A 1 -1.07 8.70 -14.42
C MET A 1 -0.78 7.73 -13.27
N ASN A 2 -1.16 8.06 -12.04
CA ASN A 2 -1.23 7.13 -10.90
C ASN A 2 -2.70 6.75 -10.77
N GLN A 3 -3.09 5.54 -11.18
CA GLN A 3 -4.45 5.05 -10.95
C GLN A 3 -4.58 4.72 -9.47
N THR A 4 -5.17 5.64 -8.70
CA THR A 4 -5.63 5.38 -7.34
C THR A 4 -7.02 4.80 -7.49
N ALA A 5 -7.14 3.49 -7.25
CA ALA A 5 -8.43 2.82 -7.27
C ALA A 5 -9.11 3.08 -5.92
N ASP A 6 -9.82 4.20 -5.81
CA ASP A 6 -10.66 4.50 -4.65
C ASP A 6 -11.94 3.63 -4.69
N LYS A 7 -11.94 2.52 -3.95
CA LYS A 7 -13.15 1.70 -3.73
C LYS A 7 -13.81 2.12 -2.41
N LYS A 8 -14.90 2.88 -2.51
CA LYS A 8 -15.70 3.36 -1.38
C LYS A 8 -16.67 2.28 -0.91
N ILE A 9 -16.54 1.80 0.33
CA ILE A 9 -17.43 0.76 0.90
C ILE A 9 -18.63 1.46 1.56
N MET A 10 -19.85 1.12 1.14
CA MET A 10 -21.08 1.51 1.86
C MET A 10 -21.65 0.28 2.59
N ASN A 11 -21.78 0.39 3.92
CA ASN A 11 -22.50 -0.50 4.83
C ASN A 11 -22.56 -2.01 4.45
N SER A 12 -21.46 -2.71 4.73
CA SER A 12 -21.32 -4.15 4.47
C SER A 12 -21.76 -5.04 5.65
N THR A 13 -22.48 -6.11 5.33
CA THR A 13 -22.82 -7.26 6.18
C THR A 13 -21.57 -8.05 6.62
N SER A 14 -21.70 -9.00 7.57
CA SER A 14 -20.55 -9.78 8.09
C SER A 14 -19.81 -10.58 7.00
N GLU A 15 -20.51 -11.06 5.97
CA GLU A 15 -19.89 -11.77 4.85
C GLU A 15 -19.12 -10.82 3.93
N GLU A 16 -19.68 -9.64 3.66
CA GLU A 16 -19.00 -8.60 2.88
C GLU A 16 -17.76 -8.07 3.61
N GLN A 17 -17.76 -8.04 4.96
CA GLN A 17 -16.55 -7.73 5.73
C GLN A 17 -15.48 -8.81 5.60
N ALA A 18 -15.86 -10.09 5.57
CA ALA A 18 -14.90 -11.17 5.34
C ALA A 18 -14.29 -11.08 3.93
N LEU A 19 -15.11 -10.82 2.92
CA LEU A 19 -14.66 -10.59 1.54
C LEU A 19 -13.75 -9.37 1.43
N LEU A 20 -14.05 -8.30 2.17
CA LEU A 20 -13.22 -7.10 2.25
C LEU A 20 -11.81 -7.41 2.75
N LEU A 21 -11.71 -8.15 3.86
CA LEU A 21 -10.43 -8.51 4.45
C LEU A 21 -9.63 -9.41 3.51
N VAL A 22 -10.29 -10.27 2.74
CA VAL A 22 -9.64 -11.07 1.69
C VAL A 22 -9.10 -10.19 0.56
N GLU A 23 -9.81 -9.15 0.12
CA GLU A 23 -9.28 -8.20 -0.88
C GLU A 23 -8.06 -7.45 -0.34
N ILE A 24 -8.12 -6.96 0.90
CA ILE A 24 -6.98 -6.29 1.56
C ILE A 24 -5.77 -7.22 1.68
N ALA A 25 -5.99 -8.50 2.02
CA ALA A 25 -4.92 -9.50 2.12
C ALA A 25 -4.25 -9.78 0.76
N LYS A 26 -5.02 -9.79 -0.33
CA LYS A 26 -4.47 -9.93 -1.70
C LYS A 26 -3.61 -8.74 -2.09
N ASP A 27 -4.07 -7.52 -1.79
CA ASP A 27 -3.27 -6.32 -2.00
C ASP A 27 -1.98 -6.38 -1.16
N LEU A 28 -2.03 -6.96 0.04
CA LEU A 28 -0.87 -7.07 0.93
C LEU A 28 0.18 -8.02 0.34
N ALA A 29 -0.26 -9.19 -0.11
CA ALA A 29 0.61 -10.14 -0.80
C ALA A 29 1.27 -9.51 -2.04
N ALA A 30 0.53 -8.71 -2.81
CA ALA A 30 1.10 -7.99 -3.95
C ALA A 30 2.16 -6.95 -3.53
N VAL A 31 1.97 -6.26 -2.40
CA VAL A 31 2.98 -5.33 -1.86
C VAL A 31 4.23 -6.08 -1.37
N GLU A 32 4.04 -7.25 -0.76
CA GLU A 32 5.14 -8.12 -0.32
C GLU A 32 5.94 -8.65 -1.51
N GLU A 33 5.28 -9.10 -2.59
CA GLU A 33 5.94 -9.51 -3.84
C GLU A 33 6.70 -8.35 -4.53
N GLU A 34 6.11 -7.15 -4.56
CA GLU A 34 6.78 -5.96 -5.10
C GLU A 34 8.01 -5.56 -4.24
N GLY A 35 8.05 -5.94 -2.96
CA GLY A 35 9.14 -5.63 -2.03
C GLY A 35 9.20 -4.17 -1.55
N PHE A 36 8.24 -3.35 -1.98
CA PHE A 36 8.09 -1.96 -1.53
C PHE A 36 6.64 -1.48 -1.68
N GLY A 37 6.14 -0.79 -0.66
CA GLY A 37 4.79 -0.24 -0.64
C GLY A 37 4.17 -0.32 0.74
N ARG A 38 2.93 0.16 0.86
CA ARG A 38 2.11 0.00 2.06
C ARG A 38 0.63 0.03 1.70
N ILE A 39 -0.18 -0.62 2.52
CA ILE A 39 -1.64 -0.48 2.48
C ILE A 39 -2.05 0.48 3.58
N VAL A 40 -2.92 1.43 3.24
CA VAL A 40 -3.56 2.32 4.21
C VAL A 40 -5.01 1.91 4.34
N ILE A 41 -5.46 1.73 5.58
CA ILE A 41 -6.83 1.35 5.91
C ILE A 41 -7.45 2.49 6.71
N GLU A 42 -8.60 3.00 6.26
CA GLU A 42 -9.37 4.00 6.98
C GLU A 42 -10.45 3.31 7.82
N VAL A 43 -10.39 3.51 9.14
CA VAL A 43 -11.34 2.93 10.10
C VAL A 43 -12.16 4.06 10.73
N LYS A 44 -13.49 3.95 10.69
CA LYS A 44 -14.44 4.83 11.36
C LYS A 44 -15.49 4.01 12.09
N ASN A 45 -15.82 4.37 13.33
CA ASN A 45 -16.80 3.66 14.17
C ASN A 45 -16.54 2.15 14.23
N HIS A 46 -15.27 1.75 14.41
CA HIS A 46 -14.81 0.34 14.42
C HIS A 46 -15.08 -0.43 13.12
N ARG A 47 -15.32 0.26 11.99
CA ARG A 47 -15.53 -0.34 10.68
C ARG A 47 -14.52 0.20 9.67
N ILE A 48 -14.03 -0.67 8.81
CA ILE A 48 -13.23 -0.26 7.65
C ILE A 48 -14.19 0.42 6.66
N VAL A 49 -13.90 1.67 6.33
CA VAL A 49 -14.72 2.47 5.39
C VAL A 49 -14.02 2.70 4.05
N ASN A 50 -12.70 2.58 4.03
CA ASN A 50 -11.89 2.72 2.82
C ASN A 50 -10.53 2.05 3.00
N TRP A 51 -9.89 1.66 1.89
CA TRP A 51 -8.49 1.26 1.86
C TRP A 51 -7.87 1.56 0.51
N TRP A 52 -6.55 1.75 0.47
CA TRP A 52 -5.83 1.93 -0.78
C TRP A 52 -4.38 1.47 -0.67
N LYS A 53 -3.85 0.97 -1.79
CA LYS A 53 -2.44 0.64 -1.96
C LYS A 53 -1.63 1.90 -2.27
N VAL A 54 -0.59 2.15 -1.49
CA VAL A 54 0.42 3.16 -1.76
C VAL A 54 1.68 2.44 -2.25
N SER A 55 1.82 2.31 -3.56
CA SER A 55 3.07 1.84 -4.18
C SER A 55 4.06 2.99 -4.26
N SER A 56 5.25 2.83 -3.67
CA SER A 56 6.31 3.82 -3.80
C SER A 56 6.90 3.70 -5.21
N ARG A 57 6.57 4.62 -6.12
CA ARG A 57 7.07 4.63 -7.51
C ARG A 57 8.60 4.76 -7.66
N THR A 58 9.36 4.62 -6.59
CA THR A 58 10.81 4.83 -6.56
C THR A 58 11.55 3.65 -5.96
N ALA A 59 11.38 2.44 -6.50
CA ALA A 59 12.41 1.41 -6.37
C ALA A 59 13.78 2.00 -6.81
N ARG A 60 13.84 2.68 -7.95
CA ARG A 60 15.09 3.32 -8.44
C ARG A 60 15.55 4.56 -7.65
N GLY A 61 14.63 5.35 -7.09
CA GLY A 61 14.97 6.58 -6.37
C GLY A 61 15.56 6.30 -4.97
N PHE A 62 15.07 5.25 -4.30
CA PHE A 62 15.56 4.84 -2.99
C PHE A 62 17.00 4.27 -3.07
N TRP A 63 17.27 3.38 -4.03
CA TRP A 63 18.62 2.87 -4.28
C TRP A 63 19.59 3.95 -4.75
N ARG A 64 19.14 4.92 -5.57
CA ARG A 64 19.97 6.06 -6.00
C ARG A 64 20.34 6.98 -4.83
N LYS A 65 19.47 7.14 -3.84
CA LYS A 65 19.76 7.90 -2.61
C LYS A 65 20.73 7.16 -1.68
N LEU A 66 20.68 5.83 -1.64
CA LEU A 66 21.66 5.01 -0.91
C LEU A 66 23.04 5.00 -1.58
N ARG A 67 23.12 4.95 -2.91
CA ARG A 67 24.41 4.95 -3.64
C ARG A 67 25.14 6.28 -3.56
N GLY A 68 24.42 7.40 -3.61
CA GLY A 68 25.02 8.75 -3.48
C GLY A 68 25.63 9.07 -2.11
N SER A 69 25.35 8.25 -1.08
CA SER A 69 25.95 8.39 0.26
C SER A 69 27.29 7.66 0.40
N VAL A 70 27.62 6.76 -0.52
CA VAL A 70 28.88 5.97 -0.47
C VAL A 70 30.01 6.69 -1.21
N ASP A 71 29.70 7.45 -2.26
CA ASP A 71 30.71 8.19 -3.04
C ASP A 71 31.29 9.41 -2.29
N HIS A 72 30.64 9.86 -1.22
CA HIS A 72 31.07 11.03 -0.43
C HIS A 72 31.99 10.69 0.76
N LEU A 73 32.25 9.41 1.02
CA LEU A 73 33.10 8.93 2.13
C LEU A 73 34.47 8.41 1.69
N THR A 74 34.79 8.48 0.40
CA THR A 74 36.10 8.07 -0.16
C THR A 74 36.81 9.17 -0.96
N SER A 75 36.53 10.44 -0.67
CA SER A 75 37.39 11.55 -1.11
C SER A 75 38.43 11.90 -0.06
#